data_AF-A0A7S1CCI7-F1
#
_entry.id   AF-A0A7S1CCI7-F1
#
_cell.length_a   1.000
_cell.length_b   1.000
_cell.length_c   1.000
_cell.angle_alpha   90.00
_cell.angle_beta   90.00
_cell.angle_gamma   90.00
#
_symmetry.space_group_name_H-M   'P 1'
#
loop_
_entity.id
_entity.type
_entity.pdbx_description
1 polymer ?
#
loop_
_entity_poly.entity_id
_entity_poly.type
_entity_poly.pdbx_seq_one_letter_code
_entity_poly.pdbx_strand_id
1 'polypeptide(L)'
;HAGPFMIFFMWGQRVGATKKRAMAGRKPRPVAGIQFPADDAGVRSTTTINRELFAASTEAADVDGAAEAAAAMRKVKNWRFGYGRHVVKHVEVALKSEDAAIASAQAGLDAAHDAFEFVRTGE
;
A
#
# COMPACT_ATOMS: atom_id res chain seq x y z
N HIS A 1 24.70 -37.93 -6.05
CA HIS A 1 23.59 -37.53 -5.15
C HIS A 1 23.38 -36.03 -5.24
N ALA A 2 22.20 -35.57 -5.68
CA ALA A 2 21.87 -34.15 -5.65
C ALA A 2 21.64 -33.74 -4.19
N GLY A 3 22.38 -32.72 -3.72
CA GLY A 3 22.24 -32.25 -2.35
C GLY A 3 20.84 -31.68 -2.08
N PRO A 4 20.34 -31.74 -0.83
CA PRO A 4 18.99 -31.28 -0.47
C PRO A 4 18.67 -29.85 -0.95
N PHE A 5 19.67 -28.95 -0.98
CA PHE A 5 19.53 -27.59 -1.50
C PHE A 5 19.13 -27.52 -2.99
N MET A 6 19.68 -28.42 -3.82
CA MET A 6 19.37 -28.47 -5.26
C MET A 6 17.92 -28.89 -5.50
N ILE A 7 17.38 -29.81 -4.68
CA ILE A 7 16.00 -30.28 -4.77
C ILE A 7 15.01 -29.15 -4.45
N PHE A 8 15.28 -28.37 -3.40
CA PHE A 8 14.45 -27.20 -3.05
C PHE A 8 14.50 -26.11 -4.13
N PHE A 9 15.68 -25.83 -4.69
CA PHE A 9 15.84 -24.84 -5.75
C PHE A 9 15.07 -25.25 -7.03
N MET A 10 15.20 -26.51 -7.45
CA MET A 10 14.47 -27.06 -8.59
C MET A 10 12.95 -27.06 -8.37
N TRP A 11 12.49 -27.32 -7.14
CA TRP A 11 11.07 -27.23 -6.81
C TRP A 11 10.55 -25.79 -6.92
N GLY A 12 11.29 -24.80 -6.40
CA GLY A 12 10.96 -23.38 -6.53
C GLY A 12 10.89 -22.92 -7.98
N GLN A 13 11.86 -23.33 -8.81
CA GLN A 13 11.85 -23.06 -10.25
C GLN A 13 10.64 -23.68 -10.96
N ARG A 14 10.27 -24.91 -10.59
CA ARG A 14 9.11 -25.62 -11.17
C ARG A 14 7.79 -24.92 -10.84
N VAL A 15 7.60 -24.49 -9.59
CA VAL A 15 6.40 -23.74 -9.15
C VAL A 15 6.34 -22.36 -9.82
N GLY A 16 7.49 -21.69 -9.95
CA GLY A 16 7.58 -20.41 -10.67
C GLY A 16 7.22 -20.55 -12.16
N ALA A 17 7.68 -21.62 -12.81
CA ALA A 17 7.41 -21.89 -14.22
C ALA A 17 5.93 -22.20 -14.50
N THR A 18 5.25 -22.97 -13.62
CA THR A 18 3.80 -23.20 -13.75
C THR A 18 2.99 -21.93 -13.56
N LYS A 19 3.36 -21.06 -12.60
CA LYS A 19 2.71 -19.76 -12.41
C LYS A 19 2.87 -18.84 -13.63
N LYS A 20 4.08 -18.79 -14.22
CA LYS A 20 4.36 -18.00 -15.43
C LYS A 20 3.55 -18.50 -16.64
N ARG A 21 3.45 -19.82 -16.82
CA ARG A 21 2.62 -20.43 -17.88
C ARG A 21 1.12 -20.17 -17.69
N ALA A 22 0.62 -20.24 -16.45
CA ALA A 22 -0.77 -19.91 -16.14
C ALA A 22 -1.12 -18.43 -16.42
N MET A 23 -0.13 -17.53 -16.31
CA MET A 23 -0.32 -16.10 -16.60
C MET A 23 -0.15 -15.74 -18.08
N ALA A 24 0.64 -16.52 -18.85
CA ALA A 24 1.01 -16.20 -20.23
C ALA A 24 -0.15 -16.15 -21.24
N GLY A 25 -1.34 -16.65 -20.90
CA GLY A 25 -2.53 -16.64 -21.77
C GLY A 25 -3.64 -15.70 -21.33
N ARG A 26 -3.51 -15.00 -20.18
CA ARG A 26 -4.57 -14.16 -19.65
C ARG A 26 -4.46 -12.76 -20.25
N LYS A 27 -5.42 -12.35 -21.09
CA LYS A 27 -5.52 -10.94 -21.52
C LYS A 27 -5.51 -10.04 -20.27
N PRO A 28 -4.73 -8.94 -20.26
CA PRO A 28 -4.80 -7.97 -19.19
C PRO A 28 -6.26 -7.52 -19.03
N ARG A 29 -6.73 -7.38 -17.79
CA ARG A 29 -8.07 -6.82 -17.58
C ARG A 29 -8.06 -5.39 -18.12
N PRO A 30 -9.11 -4.97 -18.87
CA PRO A 30 -9.23 -3.58 -19.27
C PRO A 30 -9.18 -2.69 -18.02
N VAL A 31 -8.43 -1.59 -18.13
CA VAL A 31 -8.32 -0.60 -17.06
C VAL A 31 -9.62 0.19 -17.03
N ALA A 32 -10.39 0.04 -15.96
CA ALA A 32 -11.68 0.71 -15.78
C ALA A 32 -11.96 0.89 -14.28
N GLY A 33 -12.60 1.98 -13.91
CA GLY A 33 -12.87 2.38 -12.52
C GLY A 33 -11.64 2.98 -11.83
N ILE A 34 -11.69 3.00 -10.50
CA ILE A 34 -10.62 3.53 -9.65
C ILE A 34 -9.37 2.65 -9.75
N GLN A 35 -8.25 3.27 -10.09
CA GLN A 35 -6.95 2.66 -10.24
C GLN A 35 -6.00 3.16 -9.16
N PHE A 36 -5.33 2.21 -8.51
CA PHE A 36 -4.19 2.50 -7.67
C PHE A 36 -3.09 3.20 -8.49
N PRO A 37 -2.32 4.11 -7.87
CA PRO A 37 -1.18 4.73 -8.53
C PRO A 37 -0.18 3.65 -8.96
N ALA A 38 0.36 3.82 -10.16
CA ALA A 38 1.43 2.99 -10.68
C ALA A 38 2.78 3.54 -10.19
N ASP A 39 3.74 2.65 -9.91
CA ASP A 39 5.14 3.04 -9.74
C ASP A 39 5.80 3.37 -11.08
N ASP A 40 7.08 3.79 -11.05
CA ASP A 40 7.87 4.12 -12.24
C ASP A 40 7.98 2.95 -13.24
N ALA A 41 7.75 1.72 -12.79
CA ALA A 41 7.75 0.52 -13.62
C ALA A 41 6.34 0.16 -14.14
N GLY A 42 5.33 1.00 -13.88
CA GLY A 42 3.94 0.77 -14.26
C GLY A 42 3.20 -0.24 -13.37
N VAL A 43 3.81 -0.67 -12.25
CA VAL A 43 3.25 -1.67 -11.35
C VAL A 43 2.39 -0.96 -10.29
N ARG A 44 1.15 -1.42 -10.17
CA ARG A 44 0.20 -0.89 -9.17
C ARG A 44 0.33 -1.66 -7.86
N SER A 45 0.58 -0.93 -6.77
CA SER A 45 0.72 -1.48 -5.42
C SER A 45 -0.28 -0.86 -4.46
N THR A 46 -1.15 -1.70 -3.88
CA THR A 46 -2.07 -1.26 -2.82
C THR A 46 -1.34 -0.98 -1.50
N THR A 47 -0.19 -1.63 -1.31
CA THR A 47 0.53 -1.60 -0.04
C THR A 47 1.32 -0.31 0.12
N THR A 48 1.92 0.19 -0.95
CA THR A 48 2.70 1.44 -0.95
C THR A 48 1.79 2.62 -0.68
N ILE A 49 0.69 2.74 -1.43
CA ILE A 49 -0.21 3.88 -1.29
C ILE A 49 -0.90 3.89 0.07
N ASN A 50 -1.37 2.74 0.57
CA ASN A 50 -2.04 2.70 1.87
C ASN A 50 -1.14 3.19 3.00
N ARG A 51 0.16 2.85 2.97
CA ARG A 51 1.12 3.35 3.94
C ARG A 51 1.27 4.87 3.86
N GLU A 52 1.31 5.42 2.65
CA GLU A 52 1.45 6.87 2.45
C GLU A 52 0.21 7.63 2.90
N LEU A 53 -1.00 7.12 2.59
CA LEU A 53 -2.26 7.73 3.02
C LEU A 53 -2.38 7.82 4.54
N PHE A 54 -2.01 6.76 5.26
CA PHE A 54 -1.99 6.78 6.73
C PHE A 54 -0.90 7.72 7.29
N ALA A 55 0.25 7.81 6.63
CA ALA A 55 1.30 8.73 7.07
C ALA A 55 0.86 10.20 6.87
N ALA A 56 0.31 10.53 5.70
CA ALA A 56 -0.19 11.87 5.38
C ALA A 56 -1.33 12.29 6.33
N SER A 57 -2.29 11.40 6.57
CA SER A 57 -3.38 11.69 7.50
C SER A 57 -2.90 11.88 8.94
N THR A 58 -1.97 11.05 9.42
CA THR A 58 -1.39 11.21 10.76
C THR A 58 -0.58 12.49 10.89
N GLU A 59 0.18 12.88 9.86
CA GLU A 59 0.99 14.10 9.87
C GLU A 59 0.14 15.37 9.95
N ALA A 60 -1.02 15.38 9.30
CA ALA A 60 -1.95 16.51 9.27
C ALA A 60 -2.66 16.80 10.61
N ALA A 61 -2.60 15.90 11.58
CA ALA A 61 -3.23 16.09 12.88
C ALA A 61 -2.63 17.24 13.71
N ASP A 62 -1.41 17.69 13.38
CA ASP A 62 -0.69 18.81 14.02
C ASP A 62 -0.70 18.80 15.57
N VAL A 63 -0.48 17.61 16.12
CA VAL A 63 -0.37 17.37 17.58
C VAL A 63 0.95 16.69 17.91
N ASP A 64 1.38 16.79 19.17
CA ASP A 64 2.65 16.22 19.61
C ASP A 64 2.81 14.74 19.22
N GLY A 65 3.91 14.40 18.55
CA GLY A 65 4.22 13.04 18.11
C GLY A 65 3.51 12.57 16.83
N ALA A 66 2.66 13.40 16.21
CA ALA A 66 2.04 13.12 14.91
C ALA A 66 3.11 12.91 13.81
N ALA A 67 4.03 13.86 13.65
CA ALA A 67 5.11 13.79 12.66
C ALA A 67 6.02 12.56 12.86
N GLU A 68 6.32 12.20 14.12
CA GLU A 68 7.11 11.01 14.43
C GLU A 68 6.37 9.73 14.05
N ALA A 69 5.07 9.64 14.39
CA ALA A 69 4.24 8.49 14.04
C ALA A 69 4.12 8.32 12.53
N ALA A 70 3.94 9.42 11.78
CA ALA A 70 3.92 9.41 10.32
C ALA A 70 5.27 8.95 9.72
N ALA A 71 6.39 9.46 10.22
CA ALA A 71 7.72 9.03 9.79
C ALA A 71 7.96 7.54 10.08
N ALA A 72 7.46 7.02 11.20
CA ALA A 72 7.54 5.61 11.54
C ALA A 72 6.72 4.73 10.58
N MET A 73 5.55 5.19 10.15
CA MET A 73 4.72 4.51 9.14
C MET A 73 5.46 4.34 7.82
N ARG A 74 6.05 5.42 7.29
CA ARG A 74 6.79 5.40 6.01
C ARG A 74 7.96 4.41 6.00
N LYS A 75 8.58 4.16 7.15
CA LYS A 75 9.70 3.21 7.30
C LYS A 75 9.30 1.73 7.33
N VAL A 76 8.00 1.40 7.39
CA VAL A 76 7.53 0.02 7.43
C VAL A 76 7.70 -0.66 6.07
N LYS A 77 8.66 -1.59 5.99
CA LYS A 77 8.94 -2.37 4.78
C LYS A 77 7.79 -3.29 4.38
N ASN A 78 7.27 -4.07 5.33
CA ASN A 78 6.18 -5.02 5.08
C ASN A 78 4.88 -4.52 5.73
N TRP A 79 4.31 -3.49 5.10
CA TRP A 79 3.13 -2.80 5.64
C TRP A 79 1.98 -3.76 5.93
N ARG A 80 1.73 -4.75 5.05
CA ARG A 80 0.65 -5.75 5.21
C ARG A 80 0.65 -6.45 6.56
N PHE A 81 1.81 -6.73 7.16
CA PHE A 81 1.91 -7.39 8.46
C PHE A 81 2.30 -6.42 9.60
N GLY A 82 2.74 -5.20 9.26
CA GLY A 82 3.22 -4.22 10.23
C GLY A 82 2.22 -3.11 10.57
N TYR A 83 1.15 -2.94 9.79
CA TYR A 83 0.30 -1.74 9.89
C TYR A 83 -0.49 -1.63 11.19
N GLY A 84 -0.84 -2.74 11.85
CA GLY A 84 -1.81 -2.75 12.95
C GLY A 84 -1.48 -1.76 14.07
N ARG A 85 -0.23 -1.79 14.58
CA ARG A 85 0.23 -0.84 15.61
C ARG A 85 0.22 0.62 15.15
N HIS A 86 0.45 0.85 13.86
CA HIS A 86 0.50 2.20 13.30
C HIS A 86 -0.90 2.76 13.13
N VAL A 87 -1.86 1.95 12.71
CA VAL A 87 -3.27 2.37 12.64
C VAL A 87 -3.83 2.68 14.02
N VAL A 88 -3.49 1.88 15.05
CA VAL A 88 -3.83 2.24 16.43
C VAL A 88 -3.21 3.58 16.82
N LYS A 89 -1.93 3.81 16.48
CA LYS A 89 -1.27 5.07 16.78
C LYS A 89 -1.89 6.27 16.03
N HIS A 90 -2.32 6.08 14.79
CA HIS A 90 -3.06 7.07 14.02
C HIS A 90 -4.34 7.48 14.75
N VAL A 91 -5.11 6.50 15.25
CA VAL A 91 -6.34 6.77 16.01
C VAL A 91 -6.02 7.48 17.33
N GLU A 92 -4.97 7.09 18.07
CA GLU A 92 -4.54 7.80 19.28
C GLU A 92 -4.20 9.27 19.01
N VAL A 93 -3.54 9.55 17.88
CA VAL A 93 -3.22 10.91 17.43
C VAL A 93 -4.50 11.69 17.12
N ALA A 94 -5.41 11.11 16.35
CA ALA A 94 -6.69 11.72 16.01
C ALA A 94 -7.56 12.00 17.25
N LEU A 95 -7.48 11.17 18.30
CA LEU A 95 -8.25 11.33 19.53
C LEU A 95 -7.74 12.45 20.45
N LYS A 96 -6.61 13.11 20.14
CA LYS A 96 -6.05 14.18 20.98
C LYS A 96 -6.88 15.45 20.96
N SER A 97 -7.61 15.72 19.88
CA SER A 97 -8.54 16.85 19.76
C SER A 97 -9.54 16.60 18.64
N GLU A 98 -10.65 17.33 18.66
CA GLU A 98 -11.63 17.31 17.56
C GLU A 98 -11.00 17.79 16.24
N ASP A 99 -10.24 18.88 16.29
CA ASP A 99 -9.53 19.43 15.14
C ASP A 99 -8.55 18.42 14.53
N ALA A 100 -7.81 17.67 15.37
CA ALA A 100 -6.88 16.64 14.91
C ALA A 100 -7.61 15.51 14.16
N ALA A 101 -8.79 15.10 14.65
CA ALA A 101 -9.59 14.08 13.99
C ALA A 101 -10.10 14.56 12.62
N ILE A 102 -10.63 15.77 12.54
CA ILE A 102 -11.12 16.36 11.30
C ILE A 102 -9.98 16.56 10.30
N ALA A 103 -8.86 17.15 10.74
CA ALA A 103 -7.69 17.38 9.89
C ALA A 103 -7.12 16.07 9.34
N SER A 104 -7.02 15.02 10.19
CA SER A 104 -6.56 13.70 9.77
C SER A 104 -7.47 13.08 8.71
N ALA A 105 -8.79 13.15 8.92
CA ALA A 105 -9.76 12.60 7.98
C ALA A 105 -9.74 13.33 6.64
N GLN A 106 -9.73 14.67 6.67
CA GLN A 106 -9.69 15.49 5.47
C GLN A 106 -8.41 15.24 4.67
N ALA A 107 -7.24 15.30 5.31
CA ALA A 107 -5.97 15.08 4.64
C ALA A 107 -5.83 13.65 4.08
N GLY A 108 -6.35 12.64 4.78
CA GLY A 108 -6.38 11.27 4.28
C GLY A 108 -7.25 11.09 3.04
N LEU A 109 -8.41 11.77 3.00
CA LEU A 109 -9.32 11.75 1.85
C LEU A 109 -8.75 12.54 0.68
N ASP A 110 -8.19 13.73 0.91
CA ASP A 110 -7.56 14.56 -0.12
C ASP A 110 -6.37 13.82 -0.74
N ALA A 111 -5.50 13.23 0.08
CA ALA A 111 -4.38 12.43 -0.40
C ALA A 111 -4.84 11.20 -1.20
N ALA A 112 -5.97 10.58 -0.85
CA ALA A 112 -6.53 9.48 -1.62
C ALA A 112 -7.08 10.00 -2.96
N HIS A 113 -7.86 11.07 -2.93
CA HIS A 113 -8.45 11.67 -4.13
C HIS A 113 -7.36 12.07 -5.14
N ASP A 114 -6.24 12.63 -4.66
CA ASP A 114 -5.14 13.07 -5.52
C ASP A 114 -4.29 11.90 -6.06
N ALA A 115 -4.16 10.82 -5.29
CA ALA A 115 -3.32 9.69 -5.67
C ALA A 115 -4.02 8.65 -6.58
N PHE A 116 -5.34 8.51 -6.46
CA PHE A 116 -6.10 7.53 -7.22
C PHE A 116 -6.55 8.08 -8.57
N GLU A 117 -6.42 7.28 -9.62
CA GLU A 117 -6.86 7.66 -10.97
C GLU A 117 -8.21 6.99 -11.28
N PHE A 118 -9.20 7.73 -11.77
CA PHE A 118 -10.45 7.13 -12.27
C PHE A 118 -10.42 7.00 -13.79
N VAL A 119 -10.46 5.76 -14.28
CA VAL A 119 -10.47 5.48 -15.72
C VAL A 119 -11.87 5.04 -16.16
N ARG A 120 -12.52 5.80 -17.04
CA ARG A 120 -13.80 5.42 -17.65
C ARG A 120 -13.55 5.04 -19.11
N THR A 121 -13.79 3.77 -19.45
CA THR A 121 -13.70 3.30 -20.84
C THR A 121 -15.07 3.46 -21.51
N GLY A 122 -15.22 4.45 -22.41
CA GLY A 122 -16.44 4.64 -23.21
C GLY A 122 -16.97 6.07 -23.38
N GLU A 123 -16.21 7.10 -22.97
CA GLU A 123 -16.42 8.52 -23.34
C GLU A 123 -15.10 9.09 -23.87
#